data_AF-A0A1Y4VQG3-F1
#
_entry.id   AF-A0A1Y4VQG3-F1
#
_cell.length_a   1.000
_cell.length_b   1.000
_cell.length_c   1.000
_cell.angle_alpha   90.00
_cell.angle_beta   90.00
_cell.angle_gamma   90.00
#
_symmetry.space_group_name_H-M   'P 1'
#
loop_
_entity.id
_entity.type
_entity.pdbx_description
1 polymer ?
#
loop_
_entity_poly.entity_id
_entity_poly.type
_entity_poly.pdbx_seq_one_letter_code
_entity_poly.pdbx_strand_id
1 'polypeptide(L)'
;MAKKAYSLAHTKWMCKYHIVFTPKYRRKIIYNQYRKDLGEILRTLCRYKGVEIIEGHLMNDHVHMLVMIPPKYAVSDFVGYLKGKSALMMFDRHADLKYKFGNRHFWSEGYYVSTVGLNDETVAKYIREQEMHDQAMDKLSVKEYANPFSKAEQEALKRTKEKKGAKGK
;
A
#
# COMPACT_ATOMS: atom_id res chain seq x y z
N MET A 1 -14.46 14.15 -6.03
CA MET A 1 -14.59 13.56 -4.68
C MET A 1 -13.48 12.55 -4.49
N ALA A 2 -12.62 12.68 -3.48
CA ALA A 2 -11.58 11.69 -3.21
C ALA A 2 -12.23 10.36 -2.80
N LYS A 3 -11.84 9.24 -3.42
CA LYS A 3 -12.25 7.89 -2.98
C LYS A 3 -11.88 7.74 -1.50
N LYS A 4 -12.89 7.53 -0.65
CA LYS A 4 -12.76 7.50 0.82
C LYS A 4 -11.98 6.27 1.32
N ALA A 5 -12.07 5.15 0.60
CA ALA A 5 -11.26 3.94 0.78
C ALA A 5 -11.37 3.05 -0.46
N TYR A 6 -10.37 2.20 -0.69
CA TYR A 6 -10.37 1.16 -1.73
C TYR A 6 -10.82 -0.16 -1.12
N SER A 7 -11.50 -1.00 -1.88
CA SER A 7 -11.97 -2.30 -1.42
C SER A 7 -11.40 -3.42 -2.28
N LEU A 8 -10.90 -4.46 -1.63
CA LEU A 8 -10.73 -5.81 -2.14
C LEU A 8 -11.87 -6.68 -1.58
N ALA A 9 -11.92 -7.96 -1.95
CA ALA A 9 -13.01 -8.89 -1.59
C ALA A 9 -13.32 -8.90 -0.07
N HIS A 10 -12.29 -8.84 0.77
CA HIS A 10 -12.43 -8.88 2.23
C HIS A 10 -11.62 -7.79 2.94
N THR A 11 -11.16 -6.76 2.22
CA THR A 11 -10.22 -5.78 2.79
C THR A 11 -10.52 -4.39 2.28
N LYS A 12 -10.75 -3.43 3.18
CA LYS A 12 -10.76 -2.01 2.85
C LYS A 12 -9.40 -1.41 3.20
N TRP A 13 -8.86 -0.58 2.33
CA TRP A 13 -7.53 -0.03 2.51
C TRP A 13 -7.42 1.40 1.94
N MET A 14 -6.53 2.19 2.54
CA MET A 14 -6.15 3.51 2.06
C MET A 14 -4.68 3.74 2.39
N CYS A 15 -3.79 3.27 1.51
CA CYS A 15 -2.35 3.30 1.73
C CYS A 15 -1.71 4.31 0.78
N LYS A 16 -1.58 5.56 1.23
CA LYS A 16 -0.92 6.63 0.47
C LYS A 16 0.51 6.82 0.97
N TYR A 17 1.42 6.98 0.04
CA TYR A 17 2.84 7.17 0.31
C TYR A 17 3.36 8.37 -0.47
N HIS A 18 4.11 9.22 0.22
CA HIS A 18 4.97 10.21 -0.39
C HIS A 18 6.34 9.59 -0.58
N ILE A 19 6.80 9.51 -1.82
CA ILE A 19 8.05 8.86 -2.20
C ILE A 19 8.91 9.89 -2.93
N VAL A 20 10.19 9.93 -2.55
CA VAL A 20 11.17 10.82 -3.15
C VAL A 20 12.45 10.06 -3.47
N PHE A 21 12.93 10.17 -4.70
CA PHE A 21 14.20 9.59 -5.10
C PHE A 21 14.90 10.47 -6.14
N THR A 22 16.23 10.32 -6.23
CA THR A 22 17.10 11.25 -6.97
C THR A 22 17.93 10.52 -8.02
N PRO A 23 18.25 11.15 -9.16
CA PRO A 23 19.21 10.59 -10.11
C PRO A 23 20.59 10.48 -9.45
N LYS A 24 21.36 9.47 -9.87
CA LYS A 24 22.70 9.21 -9.30
C LYS A 24 23.60 10.43 -9.54
N TYR A 25 24.35 10.81 -8.50
CA TYR A 25 25.21 12.01 -8.48
C TYR A 25 24.48 13.32 -8.77
N ARG A 26 23.14 13.37 -8.65
CA ARG A 26 22.31 14.55 -8.96
C ARG A 26 22.65 15.18 -10.32
N ARG A 27 22.85 14.36 -11.36
CA ARG A 27 23.16 14.82 -12.74
C ARG A 27 21.96 15.57 -13.37
N LYS A 28 21.75 16.82 -12.97
CA LYS A 28 20.55 17.62 -13.29
C LYS A 28 20.34 17.85 -14.79
N ILE A 29 21.42 18.10 -15.53
CA ILE A 29 21.36 18.46 -16.96
C ILE A 29 20.76 17.32 -17.78
N ILE A 30 21.32 16.12 -17.63
CA ILE A 30 20.87 14.92 -18.35
C ILE A 30 19.45 14.57 -17.92
N TYR A 31 19.18 14.57 -16.62
CA TYR A 31 17.86 14.27 -16.10
C TYR A 31 16.79 15.26 -16.61
N ASN A 32 17.14 16.55 -16.74
CA ASN A 32 16.23 17.57 -17.26
C ASN A 32 15.84 17.32 -18.72
N GLN A 33 16.79 16.92 -19.56
CA GLN A 33 16.55 16.65 -20.99
C GLN A 33 15.50 15.56 -21.21
N TYR A 34 15.45 14.56 -20.33
CA TYR A 34 14.60 13.38 -20.52
C TYR A 34 13.38 13.32 -19.59
N ARG A 35 12.98 14.43 -18.95
CA ARG A 35 11.84 14.42 -18.00
C ARG A 35 10.55 13.93 -18.61
N LYS A 36 10.27 14.29 -19.87
CA LYS A 36 9.04 13.89 -20.56
C LYS A 36 8.95 12.36 -20.67
N ASP A 37 9.98 11.73 -21.24
CA ASP A 37 10.08 10.28 -21.36
C ASP A 37 10.01 9.60 -20.00
N LEU A 38 10.72 10.15 -19.01
CA LEU A 38 10.75 9.57 -17.68
C LEU A 38 9.38 9.60 -17.02
N GLY A 39 8.64 10.69 -17.17
CA GLY A 39 7.27 10.80 -16.69
C GLY A 39 6.34 9.80 -17.36
N GLU A 40 6.48 9.56 -18.66
CA GLU A 40 5.71 8.52 -19.38
C GLU A 40 6.03 7.12 -18.87
N ILE A 41 7.32 6.82 -18.69
CA ILE A 41 7.80 5.52 -18.19
C ILE A 41 7.28 5.28 -16.77
N LEU A 42 7.46 6.23 -15.85
CA LEU A 42 7.01 6.10 -14.46
C LEU A 42 5.50 5.87 -14.37
N ARG A 43 4.69 6.63 -15.14
CA ARG A 43 3.23 6.41 -15.21
C ARG A 43 2.89 5.02 -15.72
N THR A 44 3.59 4.56 -16.75
CA THR A 44 3.37 3.23 -17.33
C THR A 44 3.70 2.11 -16.35
N LEU A 45 4.83 2.21 -15.65
CA LEU A 45 5.23 1.24 -14.64
C LEU A 45 4.26 1.20 -13.45
N CYS A 46 3.72 2.34 -13.02
CA CYS A 46 2.70 2.40 -11.98
C CYS A 46 1.40 1.71 -12.44
N ARG A 47 0.95 1.96 -13.68
CA ARG A 47 -0.22 1.26 -14.26
C ARG A 47 -0.04 -0.25 -14.27
N TYR A 48 1.13 -0.76 -14.63
CA TYR A 48 1.39 -2.21 -14.64
C TYR A 48 1.30 -2.86 -13.25
N LYS A 49 1.61 -2.12 -12.18
CA LYS A 49 1.48 -2.61 -10.81
C LYS A 49 0.11 -2.29 -10.19
N GLY A 50 -0.79 -1.65 -10.93
CA GLY A 50 -2.07 -1.18 -10.38
C GLY A 50 -1.88 -0.15 -9.25
N VAL A 51 -0.79 0.61 -9.30
CA VAL A 51 -0.51 1.72 -8.37
C VAL A 51 -1.08 2.99 -8.96
N GLU A 52 -1.88 3.69 -8.17
CA GLU A 52 -2.48 4.95 -8.57
C GLU A 52 -1.54 6.10 -8.21
N ILE A 53 -1.26 6.98 -9.16
CA ILE A 53 -0.51 8.22 -8.90
C ILE A 53 -1.55 9.30 -8.63
N ILE A 54 -1.58 9.82 -7.40
CA ILE A 54 -2.46 10.93 -7.02
C ILE A 54 -1.85 12.22 -7.54
N GLU A 55 -0.56 12.44 -7.24
CA GLU A 55 0.20 13.61 -7.69
C GLU A 55 1.65 13.21 -7.94
N GLY A 56 2.31 13.85 -8.91
CA GLY A 56 3.69 13.50 -9.25
C GLY A 56 4.41 14.63 -9.97
N HIS A 57 5.54 15.05 -9.40
CA HIS A 57 6.34 16.17 -9.88
C HIS A 57 7.79 15.75 -10.11
N LEU A 58 8.28 16.03 -11.32
CA LEU A 58 9.65 15.80 -11.74
C LEU A 58 10.43 17.12 -11.61
N MET A 59 11.10 17.30 -10.48
CA MET A 59 11.90 18.50 -10.17
C MET A 59 13.22 18.48 -10.94
N ASN A 60 14.16 19.39 -10.66
CA ASN A 60 15.43 19.44 -11.40
C ASN A 60 16.45 18.38 -10.98
N ASP A 61 16.30 17.84 -9.78
CA ASP A 61 17.27 16.96 -9.15
C ASP A 61 16.65 15.83 -8.33
N HIS A 62 15.33 15.68 -8.36
CA HIS A 62 14.61 14.60 -7.70
C HIS A 62 13.20 14.41 -8.30
N VAL A 63 12.59 13.28 -7.99
CA VAL A 63 11.21 12.95 -8.29
C VAL A 63 10.42 13.01 -6.98
N HIS A 64 9.30 13.71 -6.96
CA HIS A 64 8.30 13.64 -5.90
C HIS A 64 7.07 12.91 -6.41
N MET A 65 6.62 11.88 -5.69
CA MET A 65 5.39 11.16 -6.05
C MET A 65 4.53 10.95 -4.80
N LEU A 66 3.24 11.29 -4.92
CA LEU A 66 2.20 10.86 -4.01
C LEU A 66 1.45 9.71 -4.69
N VAL A 67 1.67 8.50 -4.20
CA VAL A 67 1.12 7.28 -4.79
C VAL A 67 0.28 6.51 -3.80
N MET A 68 -0.66 5.74 -4.34
CA MET A 68 -1.45 4.78 -3.60
C MET A 68 -1.01 3.37 -3.97
N ILE A 69 -0.36 2.68 -3.04
CA ILE A 69 0.21 1.36 -3.27
C ILE A 69 -0.70 0.31 -2.63
N PRO A 70 -1.18 -0.69 -3.41
CA PRO A 70 -1.94 -1.80 -2.85
C PRO A 70 -1.18 -2.51 -1.72
N PRO A 71 -1.84 -2.88 -0.60
CA PRO A 71 -1.18 -3.45 0.59
C PRO A 71 -0.53 -4.81 0.33
N LYS A 72 -0.83 -5.45 -0.81
CA LYS A 72 -0.17 -6.67 -1.27
C LYS A 72 1.29 -6.46 -1.71
N TYR A 73 1.73 -5.21 -1.90
CA TYR A 73 3.11 -4.89 -2.27
C TYR A 73 3.83 -4.22 -1.11
N ALA A 74 5.05 -4.68 -0.83
CA ALA A 74 5.96 -3.93 0.01
C ALA A 74 6.41 -2.66 -0.71
N VAL A 75 6.52 -1.55 0.03
CA VAL A 75 6.91 -0.25 -0.54
C VAL A 75 8.34 -0.32 -1.11
N SER A 76 9.25 -1.03 -0.43
CA SER A 76 10.61 -1.28 -0.90
C SER A 76 10.66 -1.96 -2.25
N ASP A 77 9.83 -2.98 -2.43
CA ASP A 77 9.77 -3.75 -3.67
C ASP A 77 9.21 -2.92 -4.81
N PHE A 78 8.18 -2.11 -4.52
CA PHE A 78 7.62 -1.20 -5.49
C PHE A 78 8.63 -0.13 -5.94
N VAL A 79 9.33 0.50 -4.99
CA VAL A 79 10.35 1.52 -5.31
C VAL A 79 11.54 0.91 -6.05
N GLY A 80 12.00 -0.28 -5.65
CA GLY A 80 13.03 -1.02 -6.34
C GLY A 80 12.64 -1.35 -7.78
N TYR A 81 11.42 -1.85 -7.98
CA TYR A 81 10.84 -2.08 -9.31
C TYR A 81 10.79 -0.80 -10.14
N LEU A 82 10.27 0.30 -9.57
CA LEU A 82 10.08 1.56 -10.26
C LEU A 82 11.43 2.14 -10.72
N LYS A 83 12.41 2.21 -9.82
CA LYS A 83 13.77 2.70 -10.13
C LYS A 83 14.49 1.79 -11.11
N GLY A 84 14.45 0.47 -10.89
CA GLY A 84 15.15 -0.50 -11.74
C GLY A 84 14.61 -0.54 -13.17
N LYS A 85 13.29 -0.67 -13.33
CA LYS A 85 12.67 -0.74 -14.67
C LYS A 85 12.70 0.59 -15.40
N SER A 86 12.54 1.71 -14.69
CA SER A 86 12.66 3.02 -15.35
C SER A 86 14.07 3.29 -15.86
N ALA A 87 15.11 2.94 -15.08
CA ALA A 87 16.49 3.04 -15.53
C ALA A 87 16.74 2.20 -16.79
N LEU A 88 16.26 0.94 -16.80
CA LEU A 88 16.40 0.05 -17.96
C LEU A 88 15.72 0.63 -19.22
N MET A 89 14.45 1.04 -19.10
CA MET A 89 13.70 1.61 -20.22
C MET A 89 14.32 2.91 -20.73
N MET A 90 14.89 3.72 -19.84
CA MET A 90 15.63 4.93 -20.22
C MET A 90 16.88 4.61 -21.02
N PHE A 91 17.67 3.62 -20.60
CA PHE A 91 18.87 3.19 -21.32
C PHE A 91 18.54 2.55 -22.67
N ASP A 92 17.39 1.91 -22.81
CA ASP A 92 16.96 1.30 -24.07
C ASP A 92 16.40 2.34 -25.04
N ARG A 93 15.66 3.35 -24.56
CA ARG A 93 15.17 4.46 -25.41
C ARG A 93 16.29 5.41 -25.82
N HIS A 94 17.31 5.59 -24.97
CA HIS A 94 18.40 6.55 -25.19
C HIS A 94 19.77 5.87 -25.08
N ALA A 95 20.28 5.36 -26.20
CA ALA A 95 21.54 4.63 -26.26
C ALA A 95 22.74 5.45 -25.71
N ASP A 96 22.74 6.77 -25.93
CA ASP A 96 23.79 7.69 -25.45
C ASP A 96 23.94 7.68 -23.91
N LEU A 97 22.87 7.38 -23.18
CA LEU A 97 22.92 7.26 -21.72
C LEU A 97 23.75 6.04 -21.30
N LYS A 98 23.76 4.94 -22.07
CA LYS A 98 24.55 3.75 -21.71
C LYS A 98 26.04 4.10 -21.64
N TYR A 99 26.53 4.91 -22.57
CA TYR A 99 27.92 5.37 -22.60
C TYR A 99 28.23 6.40 -21.50
N LYS A 100 27.34 7.38 -21.26
CA LYS A 100 27.55 8.43 -20.24
C LYS A 100 27.48 7.93 -18.80
N PHE A 101 26.79 6.82 -18.55
CA PHE A 101 26.56 6.30 -17.19
C PHE A 101 27.45 5.13 -16.81
N GLY A 102 28.34 4.65 -17.70
CA GLY A 102 29.38 3.62 -17.45
C GLY A 102 28.83 2.35 -16.80
N ASN A 103 28.65 2.41 -15.48
CA ASN A 103 28.08 1.39 -14.62
C ASN A 103 26.53 1.29 -14.67
N ARG A 104 25.86 1.87 -15.68
CA ARG A 104 24.40 1.78 -15.91
C ARG A 104 23.51 2.11 -14.68
N HIS A 105 23.96 2.97 -13.77
CA HIS A 105 23.13 3.40 -12.63
C HIS A 105 22.51 4.77 -12.88
N PHE A 106 21.21 4.81 -13.16
CA PHE A 106 20.48 6.05 -13.39
C PHE A 106 20.05 6.75 -12.09
N TRP A 107 19.61 5.99 -11.09
CA TRP A 107 19.13 6.49 -9.80
C TRP A 107 20.15 6.31 -8.67
N SER A 108 20.04 7.12 -7.63
CA SER A 108 20.70 6.86 -6.35
C SER A 108 20.15 5.59 -5.70
N GLU A 109 20.90 4.95 -4.80
CA GLU A 109 20.47 3.72 -4.13
C GLU A 109 19.34 3.97 -3.15
N GLY A 110 19.47 5.03 -2.33
CA GLY A 110 18.46 5.43 -1.37
C GLY A 110 17.19 6.02 -1.99
N TYR A 111 16.17 6.14 -1.16
CA TYR A 111 14.95 6.89 -1.42
C TYR A 111 14.36 7.29 -0.06
N TYR A 112 13.57 8.36 -0.06
CA TYR A 112 12.78 8.76 1.08
C TYR A 112 11.34 8.29 0.88
N VAL A 113 10.70 7.88 1.97
CA VAL A 113 9.30 7.49 2.00
C VAL A 113 8.66 7.98 3.28
N SER A 114 7.46 8.54 3.17
CA SER A 114 6.59 8.82 4.30
C SER A 114 5.16 8.38 3.98
N THR A 115 4.44 7.94 5.01
CA THR A 115 3.02 7.62 4.91
C THR A 115 2.20 8.90 4.97
N VAL A 116 1.24 9.04 4.05
CA VAL A 116 0.30 10.17 4.05
C VAL A 116 -1.03 9.67 4.57
N GLY A 117 -1.30 9.91 5.86
CA GLY A 117 -2.46 9.38 6.57
C GLY A 117 -3.34 10.44 7.20
N LEU A 118 -4.35 9.98 7.93
CA LEU A 118 -5.04 10.78 8.93
C LEU A 118 -4.04 11.18 10.02
N ASN A 119 -4.22 12.36 10.62
CA ASN A 119 -3.39 12.81 11.74
C ASN A 119 -3.38 11.73 12.85
N ASP A 120 -2.20 11.41 13.38
CA ASP A 120 -2.00 10.39 14.41
C ASP A 120 -2.94 10.60 15.61
N GLU A 121 -3.15 11.86 16.00
CA GLU A 121 -4.07 12.25 17.06
C GLU A 121 -5.52 11.87 16.76
N THR A 122 -5.93 12.01 15.50
CA THR A 122 -7.29 11.67 15.04
C THR A 122 -7.50 10.17 15.03
N VAL A 123 -6.49 9.39 14.60
CA VAL A 123 -6.55 7.92 14.65
C VAL A 123 -6.57 7.43 16.09
N ALA A 124 -5.73 8.00 16.96
CA ALA A 124 -5.69 7.65 18.38
C ALA A 124 -7.01 8.00 19.09
N LYS A 125 -7.63 9.14 18.75
CA LYS A 125 -8.95 9.51 19.25
C LYS A 125 -10.02 8.51 18.79
N TYR A 126 -10.03 8.18 17.49
CA TYR A 126 -10.95 7.19 16.94
C TYR A 126 -10.85 5.85 17.66
N ILE A 127 -9.64 5.34 17.91
CA ILE A 127 -9.45 4.06 18.64
C ILE A 127 -10.04 4.11 20.05
N ARG A 128 -9.82 5.20 20.80
CA ARG A 128 -10.37 5.35 22.16
C ARG A 128 -11.89 5.42 22.18
N GLU A 129 -12.48 6.07 21.18
CA GLU A 129 -13.93 6.25 21.10
C GLU A 129 -14.63 5.02 20.50
N GLN A 130 -13.92 4.21 19.69
CA GLN A 130 -14.45 3.01 19.06
C GLN A 130 -14.90 1.96 20.08
N GLU A 131 -14.15 1.73 21.15
CA GLU A 131 -14.55 0.78 22.20
C GLU A 131 -15.90 1.13 22.83
N MET A 132 -16.17 2.43 23.04
CA MET A 132 -17.45 2.87 23.61
C MET A 132 -18.61 2.68 22.61
N HIS A 133 -18.36 2.92 21.33
CA HIS A 133 -19.35 2.71 20.27
C HIS A 133 -19.64 1.22 20.06
N ASP A 134 -18.61 0.37 20.02
CA ASP A 134 -18.76 -1.08 19.87
C ASP A 134 -19.47 -1.69 21.08
N GLN A 135 -19.16 -1.26 22.31
CA GLN A 135 -19.91 -1.66 23.50
C GLN A 135 -21.38 -1.23 23.48
N ALA A 136 -21.70 -0.05 22.91
CA ALA A 136 -23.08 0.41 22.77
C ALA A 136 -23.83 -0.42 21.72
N MET A 137 -23.19 -0.74 20.60
CA MET A 137 -23.75 -1.57 19.53
C MET A 137 -23.92 -3.04 19.94
N ASP A 138 -22.98 -3.62 20.70
CA ASP A 138 -23.11 -4.97 21.24
C ASP A 138 -24.26 -5.06 22.24
N LYS A 139 -24.41 -4.05 23.12
CA LYS A 139 -25.57 -3.95 24.03
C LYS A 139 -26.90 -3.85 23.29
N LEU A 140 -26.90 -3.37 22.05
CA LEU A 140 -28.07 -3.26 21.18
C LEU A 140 -28.32 -4.54 20.35
N SER A 141 -27.28 -5.29 19.96
CA SER A 141 -27.41 -6.32 18.92
C SER A 141 -27.65 -7.75 19.44
N VAL A 142 -27.15 -8.16 20.61
CA VAL A 142 -27.52 -9.47 21.19
C VAL A 142 -27.34 -9.44 22.71
N LYS A 143 -28.42 -9.58 23.48
CA LYS A 143 -28.27 -10.09 24.86
C LYS A 143 -27.92 -11.56 24.76
N GLU A 144 -26.63 -11.89 24.76
CA GLU A 144 -26.18 -13.27 24.98
C GLU A 144 -26.38 -13.59 26.46
N TYR A 145 -27.46 -14.31 26.78
CA TYR A 145 -27.82 -14.70 28.15
C TYR A 145 -26.92 -15.80 28.75
N ALA A 146 -26.07 -16.42 27.93
CA ALA A 146 -25.11 -17.45 28.32
C ALA A 146 -23.86 -17.36 27.44
N ASN A 147 -22.70 -17.74 27.98
CA ASN A 147 -21.42 -17.70 27.28
C ASN A 147 -21.22 -19.03 26.50
N PRO A 148 -21.41 -19.05 25.17
CA PRO A 148 -21.41 -20.28 24.37
C PRO A 148 -20.06 -21.01 24.35
N PHE A 149 -19.00 -20.37 24.87
CA PHE A 149 -17.67 -20.96 25.04
C PHE A 149 -17.42 -21.51 26.45
N SER A 150 -18.41 -21.50 27.34
CA SER A 150 -18.31 -22.16 28.64
C SER A 150 -18.14 -23.66 28.46
N LYS A 151 -17.31 -24.29 29.31
CA LYS A 151 -17.09 -25.75 29.27
C LYS A 151 -18.41 -26.52 29.37
N ALA A 152 -19.35 -26.03 30.17
CA ALA A 152 -20.67 -26.63 30.35
C ALA A 152 -21.51 -26.62 29.06
N GLU A 153 -21.56 -25.50 28.32
CA GLU A 153 -22.28 -25.43 27.05
C GLU A 153 -21.57 -26.23 25.94
N GLN A 154 -20.24 -26.22 25.90
CA GLN A 154 -19.48 -27.02 24.95
C GLN A 154 -19.70 -28.52 25.17
N GLU A 155 -19.77 -28.97 26.42
CA GLU A 155 -20.11 -30.36 26.76
C GLU A 155 -21.57 -30.68 26.43
N ALA A 156 -22.51 -29.75 26.68
CA ALA A 156 -23.91 -29.92 26.30
C ALA A 156 -24.10 -30.04 24.78
N LEU A 157 -23.35 -29.26 24.00
CA LEU A 157 -23.36 -29.31 22.53
C LEU A 157 -22.76 -30.62 22.00
N LYS A 158 -21.67 -31.10 22.62
CA LYS A 158 -21.08 -32.41 22.27
C LYS A 158 -22.06 -33.54 22.55
N ARG A 159 -22.68 -33.55 23.73
CA ARG A 159 -23.71 -34.55 24.12
C ARG A 159 -24.93 -34.53 23.19
N THR A 160 -25.35 -33.37 22.70
CA THR A 160 -26.48 -33.28 21.74
C THR A 160 -26.11 -33.75 20.34
N LYS A 161 -24.88 -33.50 19.88
CA LYS A 161 -24.37 -34.04 18.61
C LYS A 161 -24.21 -35.56 18.65
N GLU A 162 -23.71 -36.11 19.76
CA GLU A 162 -23.60 -37.56 19.97
C GLU A 162 -24.98 -38.26 19.95
N LYS A 163 -25.99 -37.66 20.61
CA LYS A 163 -27.37 -38.18 20.58
C LYS A 163 -28.03 -38.11 19.20
N LYS A 164 -27.71 -37.11 18.37
CA LYS A 164 -28.20 -37.01 16.99
C LYS A 164 -27.50 -38.01 16.05
N GLY A 165 -26.21 -38.28 16.27
CA GLY A 165 -25.47 -39.33 15.54
C GLY A 165 -25.95 -40.75 15.86
N ALA A 166 -26.46 -40.99 17.07
CA ALA A 166 -26.99 -42.29 17.48
C ALA A 166 -28.43 -42.59 16.99
N LYS A 167 -29.18 -41.57 16.55
CA LYS A 167 -30.55 -41.72 16.01
C LYS A 167 -30.62 -41.80 14.47
N GLY A 168 -29.47 -41.72 13.79
CA GLY A 168 -29.36 -41.73 12.32
C GLY A 168 -28.70 -42.99 11.74
N LYS A 169 -28.65 -44.09 12.50
CA LYS A 169 -28.27 -45.42 12.03
C LYS A 169 -29.44 -46.38 12.19
#